data_AF-A0A526YHD8-F1
#
_entry.id   AF-A0A526YHD8-F1
#
_cell.length_a   1.000
_cell.length_b   1.000
_cell.length_c   1.000
_cell.angle_alpha   90.00
_cell.angle_beta   90.00
_cell.angle_gamma   90.00
#
_symmetry.space_group_name_H-M   'P 1'
#
loop_
_entity.id
_entity.type
_entity.pdbx_description
1 polymer ?
#
loop_
_entity_poly.entity_id
_entity_poly.type
_entity_poly.pdbx_seq_one_letter_code
_entity_poly.pdbx_strand_id
1 'polypeptide(L)'
;NKAANLFDCTGLLEYYFVRLDQQLKIDPPAGYIVFGLISMVNHSSNPNAQTVWTDEDSGAWASIVAIKNIKVDEEITHRYENISAYPPDIKFVE
;
A
#
# COMPACT_ATOMS: atom_id res chain seq x y z
N ASN A 1 -14.18 -13.27 21.29
CA ASN A 1 -12.82 -13.33 20.70
C ASN A 1 -12.31 -11.89 20.59
N LYS A 2 -11.30 -11.48 21.38
CA LYS A 2 -10.89 -10.06 21.50
C LYS A 2 -10.44 -9.42 20.18
N ALA A 3 -9.85 -10.22 19.28
CA ALA A 3 -9.42 -9.76 17.96
C ALA A 3 -10.62 -9.42 17.06
N ALA A 4 -11.70 -10.22 17.09
CA ALA A 4 -12.91 -9.98 16.30
C ALA A 4 -13.57 -8.64 16.65
N ASN A 5 -13.70 -8.33 17.94
CA ASN A 5 -14.24 -7.04 18.40
C ASN A 5 -13.38 -5.83 17.97
N LEU A 6 -12.07 -6.01 17.73
CA LEU A 6 -11.18 -4.94 17.26
C LEU A 6 -11.41 -4.65 15.77
N PHE A 7 -11.64 -5.69 14.96
CA PHE A 7 -11.98 -5.54 13.54
C PHE A 7 -13.34 -4.87 13.35
N ASP A 8 -14.34 -5.19 14.18
CA ASP A 8 -15.69 -4.60 14.09
C ASP A 8 -15.73 -3.09 14.40
N CYS A 9 -14.71 -2.54 15.07
CA CYS A 9 -14.58 -1.11 15.35
C CYS A 9 -13.56 -0.40 14.47
N THR A 10 -12.92 -1.11 13.53
CA THR A 10 -11.91 -0.55 12.64
C THR A 10 -12.52 -0.32 11.26
N GLY A 11 -12.70 0.95 10.88
CA GLY A 11 -13.00 1.29 9.49
C GLY A 11 -11.81 0.92 8.62
N LEU A 12 -11.98 -0.06 7.72
CA LEU A 12 -10.97 -0.38 6.72
C LEU A 12 -11.03 0.71 5.64
N LEU A 13 -9.92 1.40 5.38
CA LEU A 13 -9.80 2.12 4.12
C LEU A 13 -9.81 1.06 3.02
N GLU A 14 -10.71 1.16 2.05
CA GLU A 14 -10.79 0.25 0.89
C GLU A 14 -9.64 0.50 -0.11
N TYR A 15 -8.42 0.65 0.39
CA TYR A 15 -7.22 0.68 -0.39
C TYR A 15 -6.59 -0.71 -0.42
N TYR A 16 -6.79 -1.40 -1.53
CA TYR A 16 -6.15 -2.67 -1.81
C TYR A 16 -4.79 -2.41 -2.44
N PHE A 17 -3.76 -2.98 -1.84
CA PHE A 17 -2.42 -2.96 -2.41
C PHE A 17 -2.31 -4.05 -3.46
N VAL A 18 -1.73 -3.71 -4.62
CA VAL A 18 -1.50 -4.65 -5.71
C VAL A 18 -0.01 -4.89 -5.88
N ARG A 19 0.36 -6.15 -6.07
CA ARG A 19 1.71 -6.59 -6.39
C ARG A 19 1.94 -6.60 -7.89
N LEU A 20 2.73 -5.67 -8.38
CA LEU A 20 3.14 -5.62 -9.80
C LEU A 20 4.47 -6.35 -10.06
N ASP A 21 5.19 -6.75 -9.00
CA ASP A 21 6.43 -7.52 -9.07
C ASP A 21 6.20 -8.98 -9.52
N GLN A 22 5.00 -9.51 -9.25
CA GLN A 22 4.57 -10.78 -9.80
C GLN A 22 4.17 -10.56 -11.27
N GLN A 23 4.88 -11.24 -12.19
CA GLN A 23 4.48 -11.26 -13.60
C GLN A 23 3.00 -11.62 -13.68
N LEU A 24 2.19 -10.71 -14.24
CA LEU A 24 0.76 -10.88 -14.55
C LEU A 24 0.58 -12.08 -15.50
N LYS A 25 0.68 -13.30 -14.97
CA LYS A 25 0.37 -14.53 -15.69
C LYS A 25 -1.13 -14.71 -15.63
N ILE A 26 -1.84 -14.33 -16.70
CA ILE A 26 -3.22 -14.70 -17.13
C ILE A 26 -4.36 -14.48 -16.11
N ASP A 27 -4.12 -14.59 -14.82
CA ASP A 27 -5.04 -14.41 -13.71
C ASP A 27 -5.08 -12.94 -13.27
N PRO A 28 -6.25 -12.49 -12.76
CA PRO A 28 -6.37 -11.15 -12.19
C PRO A 28 -5.37 -10.98 -11.02
N PRO A 29 -4.77 -9.78 -10.88
CA PRO A 29 -3.81 -9.53 -9.81
C PRO A 29 -4.46 -9.72 -8.44
N ALA A 30 -3.74 -10.39 -7.53
CA ALA A 30 -4.18 -10.54 -6.14
C ALA A 30 -4.19 -9.17 -5.44
N GLY A 31 -5.33 -8.85 -4.81
CA GLY A 31 -5.46 -7.68 -3.95
C GLY A 31 -5.06 -8.02 -2.51
N TYR A 32 -4.24 -7.18 -1.89
CA TYR A 32 -3.76 -7.35 -0.53
C TYR A 32 -4.30 -6.26 0.39
N ILE A 33 -4.66 -6.64 1.62
CA ILE A 33 -4.89 -5.70 2.72
C ILE A 33 -3.58 -5.62 3.50
N VAL A 34 -2.96 -4.43 3.52
CA VAL A 34 -1.71 -4.19 4.26
C VAL A 34 -2.05 -3.52 5.59
N PHE A 35 -1.46 -4.02 6.67
CA PHE A 35 -1.60 -3.47 8.02
C PHE A 35 -0.34 -2.72 8.45
N GLY A 36 -0.50 -1.76 9.37
CA GLY A 36 0.62 -1.01 9.96
C GLY A 36 0.90 0.32 9.25
N LEU A 37 2.06 0.92 9.53
CA LEU A 37 2.37 2.29 9.08
C LEU A 37 2.37 2.47 7.56
N ILE A 38 2.63 1.41 6.80
CA ILE A 38 2.58 1.44 5.33
C ILE A 38 1.19 1.84 4.82
N SER A 39 0.11 1.47 5.52
CA SER A 39 -1.26 1.83 5.13
C SER A 39 -1.60 3.31 5.34
N MET A 40 -0.68 4.10 5.90
CA MET A 40 -0.82 5.53 6.15
C MET A 40 0.08 6.38 5.24
N VAL A 41 0.92 5.75 4.40
CA VAL A 41 1.83 6.45 3.51
C VAL A 41 1.05 6.98 2.32
N ASN A 42 1.07 8.30 2.12
CA ASN A 42 0.28 8.94 1.06
C ASN A 42 0.87 8.72 -0.33
N HIS A 43 0.02 8.99 -1.32
CA HIS A 43 0.38 9.02 -2.71
C HIS A 43 1.30 10.21 -3.03
N SER A 44 2.26 10.03 -3.95
CA SER A 44 2.85 11.14 -4.70
C SER A 44 3.25 10.70 -6.11
N SER A 45 3.12 11.62 -7.07
CA SER A 45 3.68 11.48 -8.41
C SER A 45 5.21 11.61 -8.46
N ASN A 46 5.87 12.06 -7.38
CA ASN A 46 7.33 12.13 -7.26
C ASN A 46 7.80 11.58 -5.89
N PRO A 47 7.59 10.28 -5.63
CA PRO A 47 7.72 9.72 -4.28
C PRO A 47 9.17 9.70 -3.77
N ASN A 48 9.33 9.53 -2.46
CA ASN A 48 10.62 9.33 -1.80
C ASN A 48 10.81 7.93 -1.20
N ALA A 49 9.78 7.10 -1.25
CA ALA A 49 9.86 5.69 -0.94
C ALA A 49 9.07 4.83 -1.94
N GLN A 50 9.30 3.53 -1.91
CA GLN A 50 8.60 2.53 -2.72
C GLN A 50 8.21 1.32 -1.87
N THR A 51 7.15 0.62 -2.28
CA THR A 51 6.74 -0.64 -1.67
C THR A 51 7.58 -1.78 -2.26
N VAL A 52 8.25 -2.54 -1.41
CA VAL A 52 8.97 -3.77 -1.77
C VAL A 52 8.23 -4.95 -1.14
N TRP A 53 7.99 -5.98 -1.94
CA TRP A 53 7.32 -7.19 -1.50
C TRP A 53 8.29 -8.34 -1.31
N THR A 54 8.07 -9.13 -0.27
CA THR A 54 8.84 -10.33 0.03
C THR A 54 7.91 -11.43 0.48
N ASP A 55 8.14 -12.65 0.00
CA ASP A 55 7.39 -13.84 0.44
C ASP A 55 8.23 -14.61 1.46
N GLU A 56 7.64 -14.87 2.63
CA GLU A 56 8.21 -15.72 3.67
C GLU A 56 7.28 -16.90 3.95
N ASP A 57 7.75 -17.89 4.72
CA ASP A 57 6.92 -19.03 5.15
C ASP A 57 5.65 -18.60 5.90
N SER A 58 5.66 -17.39 6.49
CA SER A 58 4.55 -16.78 7.22
C SER A 58 3.55 -16.01 6.34
N GLY A 59 3.85 -15.80 5.05
CA GLY A 59 3.00 -15.10 4.10
C GLY A 59 3.72 -14.01 3.30
N ALA A 60 2.94 -13.21 2.58
CA ALA A 60 3.42 -12.06 1.83
C ALA A 60 3.58 -10.84 2.75
N TRP A 61 4.75 -10.22 2.69
CA TRP A 61 5.11 -9.02 3.45
C TRP A 61 5.36 -7.85 2.51
N ALA A 62 4.95 -6.66 2.94
CA ALA A 62 5.23 -5.39 2.28
C ALA A 62 6.15 -4.56 3.18
N SER A 63 7.16 -3.95 2.58
CA SER A 63 8.09 -3.01 3.21
C SER A 63 8.07 -1.68 2.48
N ILE A 64 8.15 -0.57 3.20
CA ILE A 64 8.35 0.77 2.61
C ILE A 64 9.85 1.09 2.67
N VAL A 65 10.46 1.30 1.51
CA VAL A 65 11.92 1.48 1.39
C VAL A 65 12.20 2.83 0.74
N ALA A 66 13.07 3.63 1.36
CA ALA A 66 13.50 4.91 0.82
C ALA A 66 14.27 4.72 -0.50
N ILE A 67 13.94 5.52 -1.52
CA ILE A 67 14.62 5.52 -2.83
C ILE A 67 15.55 6.73 -3.02
N LYS A 68 15.48 7.68 -2.09
CA LYS A 68 16.35 8.86 -1.97
C LYS A 68 16.45 9.25 -0.49
N ASN A 69 17.41 10.12 -0.15
CA ASN A 69 17.54 10.64 1.21
C ASN A 69 16.27 11.40 1.60
N ILE A 70 15.70 11.08 2.77
CA ILE A 70 14.51 11.73 3.34
C ILE A 70 14.98 12.60 4.50
N LYS A 71 14.64 13.88 4.48
CA LYS A 71 15.01 14.81 5.56
C LYS A 71 14.12 14.59 6.78
N VAL A 72 14.60 15.03 7.95
CA VAL A 72 13.74 15.14 9.14
C VAL A 72 12.53 16.01 8.79
N ASP A 73 11.34 15.55 9.20
CA ASP A 73 10.03 16.16 8.93
C ASP A 73 9.57 16.16 7.46
N GLU A 74 10.32 15.54 6.55
CA GLU A 74 9.84 15.29 5.19
C GLU A 74 8.82 14.15 5.20
N GLU A 75 7.65 14.36 4.59
CA GLU A 75 6.62 13.33 4.47
C GLU A 75 7.11 12.17 3.63
N ILE A 76 6.91 10.94 4.12
CA ILE A 76 7.17 9.72 3.35
C ILE A 76 6.00 9.50 2.40
N THR A 77 6.28 9.38 1.11
CA THR A 77 5.26 9.16 0.07
C THR A 77 5.66 8.03 -0.88
N HIS A 78 4.67 7.35 -1.45
CA HIS A 78 4.87 6.31 -2.47
C HIS A 78 3.93 6.48 -3.66
N ARG A 79 4.19 5.77 -4.75
CA ARG A 79 3.26 5.73 -5.88
C ARG A 79 2.18 4.70 -5.60
N TYR A 80 0.91 5.10 -5.74
CA TYR A 80 -0.23 4.18 -5.73
C TYR A 80 -0.34 3.60 -7.13
N GLU A 81 -0.23 2.28 -7.25
CA GLU A 81 -0.13 1.61 -8.55
C GLU A 81 -1.49 1.37 -9.24
N ASN A 82 -2.60 1.52 -8.50
CA ASN A 82 -3.96 1.24 -8.94
C ASN A 82 -4.84 2.49 -9.01
N ILE A 83 -4.28 3.71 -9.06
CA ILE A 83 -5.07 4.95 -9.16
C ILE A 83 -6.08 4.89 -10.32
N SER A 84 -5.70 4.29 -11.44
CA SER A 84 -6.59 4.12 -12.60
C SER A 84 -7.79 3.19 -12.35
N ALA A 85 -7.75 2.38 -11.30
CA ALA A 85 -8.87 1.52 -10.90
C ALA A 85 -9.91 2.28 -10.04
N TYR A 86 -9.58 3.47 -9.56
CA TYR A 86 -10.51 4.33 -8.82
C TYR A 86 -11.38 5.15 -9.77
N PRO A 87 -12.65 5.43 -9.37
CA PRO A 87 -13.49 6.38 -10.07
C PRO A 87 -12.79 7.72 -10.31
N PRO A 88 -13.00 8.37 -11.47
CA PRO A 88 -12.28 9.58 -11.86
C PRO A 88 -12.61 10.81 -10.98
N ASP A 89 -13.65 10.72 -10.16
CA ASP A 89 -14.08 11.73 -9.19
C ASP A 89 -13.37 11.61 -7.83
N ILE A 90 -12.60 10.53 -7.59
CA ILE A 90 -11.74 10.41 -6.42
C ILE A 90 -10.59 11.42 -6.55
N LYS A 91 -10.48 12.31 -5.55
CA LYS A 91 -9.36 13.24 -5.42
C LYS A 91 -8.30 12.63 -4.53
N PHE A 92 -7.19 12.23 -5.13
CA PHE A 92 -5.97 11.94 -4.39
C PHE A 92 -5.35 13.26 -3.94
N VAL A 93 -4.86 13.29 -2.71
CA VAL A 93 -4.06 14.40 -2.19
C VAL A 93 -2.64 14.20 -2.74
N GLU A 94 -2.07 15.24 -3.36
CA GLU A 94 -0.66 15.30 -3.80
C GLU A 94 0.11 16.36 -3.02
#